data_AF-A0A7C2WET6-F1
#
_entry.id   AF-A0A7C2WET6-F1
#
_cell.length_a   1.000
_cell.length_b   1.000
_cell.length_c   1.000
_cell.angle_alpha   90.00
_cell.angle_beta   90.00
_cell.angle_gamma   90.00
#
_symmetry.space_group_name_H-M   'P 1'
#
loop_
_entity.id
_entity.type
_entity.pdbx_description
1 polymer ?
#
loop_
_entity_poly.entity_id
_entity_poly.type
_entity_poly.pdbx_seq_one_letter_code
_entity_poly.pdbx_strand_id
1 'polypeptide(L)'
;MLVYSPLPPIATIEAARFEADEETLKAARKDTVIGGRENLSALLDNEISALRRSLELADYNISQAYSAVSSIATTVYAMIAAVILFVSPEIAKVVGYSIAAATIALSALGLSVYPRAIALPSRKKHFLIPAVSIPLAALTDPLFALLVAAIPSALLAFLERKEYIITFEEALEHLRDAASRPWAPLSAVSVEWLKRREGWMLVDALRKLIELAGLHGAPEALSKAMETYGKMYNYIESFSRKGLMMFAYTLIGAVVTATALALSLATVRLLSPHLQGLSIGFSFQTPSPEIRFHFMASLALISLGLALLTSWCREGTWRYYSMYLPFIVASCIVGWFVGDKAVVYLFRWGGRI
;
A
#
# COMPACT_ATOMS: atom_id res chain seq x y z
N MET A 1 -18.50 16.75 12.43
CA MET A 1 -19.97 16.94 12.34
C MET A 1 -20.55 17.51 13.63
N LEU A 2 -20.39 16.85 14.78
CA LEU A 2 -20.98 17.29 16.06
C LEU A 2 -20.49 18.65 16.57
N VAL A 3 -19.20 18.96 16.39
CA VAL A 3 -18.62 20.28 16.74
C VAL A 3 -19.26 21.42 15.95
N TYR A 4 -19.63 21.14 14.71
CA TYR A 4 -19.99 22.16 13.73
C TYR A 4 -21.51 22.26 13.54
N SER A 5 -22.25 21.21 13.88
CA SER A 5 -23.71 21.17 13.75
C SER A 5 -24.38 22.25 14.58
N PRO A 6 -25.28 23.06 14.01
CA PRO A 6 -26.03 24.09 14.71
C PRO A 6 -26.96 23.57 15.83
N LEU A 7 -27.36 22.31 15.77
CA LEU A 7 -28.16 21.67 16.81
C LEU A 7 -27.33 21.36 18.06
N PRO A 8 -27.98 21.16 19.23
CA PRO A 8 -27.34 20.54 20.37
C PRO A 8 -26.68 19.21 19.94
N PRO A 9 -25.49 18.88 20.46
CA PRO A 9 -24.77 17.69 20.03
C PRO A 9 -25.55 16.39 20.11
N ILE A 10 -26.35 16.18 21.16
CA ILE A 10 -27.19 14.97 21.28
C ILE A 10 -28.27 14.94 20.19
N ALA A 11 -28.97 16.05 19.97
CA ALA A 11 -29.98 16.16 18.93
C ALA A 11 -29.38 15.97 17.53
N THR A 12 -28.12 16.37 17.35
CA THR A 12 -27.35 16.09 16.13
C THR A 12 -27.07 14.60 15.95
N ILE A 13 -26.68 13.88 17.00
CA ILE A 13 -26.44 12.42 16.94
C ILE A 13 -27.73 11.69 16.55
N GLU A 14 -28.85 12.06 17.17
CA GLU A 14 -30.17 11.47 16.91
C GLU A 14 -30.66 11.78 15.49
N ALA A 15 -30.57 13.04 15.06
CA ALA A 15 -30.95 13.44 13.70
C ALA A 15 -30.06 12.81 12.63
N ALA A 16 -28.76 12.66 12.92
CA ALA A 16 -27.80 12.05 12.02
C ALA A 16 -27.87 10.52 12.00
N ARG A 17 -28.55 9.87 12.96
CA ARG A 17 -28.49 8.42 13.19
C ARG A 17 -27.05 7.89 13.12
N PHE A 18 -26.13 8.62 13.76
CA PHE A 18 -24.70 8.29 13.74
C PHE A 18 -24.36 7.45 14.98
N GLU A 19 -23.72 6.30 14.79
CA GLU A 19 -23.14 5.54 15.91
C GLU A 19 -21.90 6.30 16.41
N ALA A 20 -22.03 6.96 17.55
CA ALA A 20 -20.95 7.69 18.19
C ALA A 20 -20.32 6.84 19.29
N ASP A 21 -18.99 6.90 19.40
CA ASP A 21 -18.23 6.32 20.50
C ASP A 21 -18.70 6.89 21.86
N GLU A 22 -18.55 6.11 22.93
CA GLU A 22 -18.93 6.45 24.30
C GLU A 22 -18.26 7.75 24.78
N GLU A 23 -17.00 8.00 24.40
CA GLU A 23 -16.32 9.26 24.68
C GLU A 23 -16.96 10.44 23.95
N THR A 24 -17.32 10.25 22.68
CA THR A 24 -17.99 11.27 21.87
C THR A 24 -19.39 11.57 22.41
N LEU A 25 -20.11 10.55 22.89
CA LEU A 25 -21.42 10.68 23.56
C LEU A 25 -21.30 11.42 24.90
N LYS A 26 -20.28 11.13 25.70
CA LYS A 26 -20.02 11.84 26.96
C LYS A 26 -19.70 13.31 26.73
N ALA A 27 -18.85 13.62 25.76
CA ALA A 27 -18.55 15.00 25.37
C ALA A 27 -19.80 15.73 24.84
N ALA A 28 -20.57 15.06 23.96
CA ALA A 28 -21.82 15.59 23.43
C ALA A 28 -22.85 15.89 24.53
N ARG A 29 -22.97 15.03 25.55
CA ARG A 29 -23.86 15.27 26.70
C ARG A 29 -23.43 16.46 27.53
N LYS A 30 -22.14 16.58 27.86
CA LYS A 30 -21.61 17.72 28.61
C LYS A 30 -21.86 19.05 27.88
N ASP A 31 -21.55 19.09 26.59
CA ASP A 31 -21.74 20.29 25.77
C ASP A 31 -23.23 20.65 25.60
N THR A 32 -24.11 19.65 25.50
CA THR A 32 -25.57 19.89 25.44
C THR A 32 -26.10 20.52 26.73
N VAL A 33 -25.60 20.10 27.90
CA VAL A 33 -26.02 20.63 29.20
C VAL A 33 -25.44 22.03 29.46
N ILE A 34 -24.19 22.26 29.05
CA ILE A 34 -23.48 23.53 29.28
C ILE A 34 -23.91 24.62 28.26
N GLY A 35 -24.51 24.23 27.13
CA GLY A 35 -24.87 25.15 26.05
C GLY A 35 -23.68 25.63 25.23
N GLY A 36 -22.52 24.98 25.39
CA GLY A 36 -21.28 25.27 24.68
C GLY A 36 -20.87 24.14 23.73
N ARG A 37 -19.74 24.32 23.04
CA ARG A 37 -19.12 23.27 22.20
C ARG A 37 -17.64 23.05 22.51
N GLU A 38 -17.21 23.54 23.67
CA GLU A 38 -15.80 23.53 24.04
C GLU A 38 -15.28 22.11 24.25
N ASN A 39 -16.07 21.19 24.80
CA ASN A 39 -15.58 19.82 25.02
C ASN A 39 -15.45 19.05 23.70
N LEU A 40 -16.40 19.19 22.78
CA LEU A 40 -16.33 18.57 21.46
C LEU A 40 -15.27 19.23 20.59
N SER A 41 -15.09 20.55 20.66
CA SER A 41 -14.01 21.25 19.95
C SER A 41 -12.66 20.79 20.48
N ALA A 42 -12.49 20.71 21.81
CA ALA A 42 -11.27 20.20 22.42
C ALA A 42 -11.03 18.74 22.04
N LEU A 43 -12.07 17.89 21.99
CA LEU A 43 -11.94 16.49 21.56
C LEU A 43 -11.52 16.40 20.10
N LEU A 44 -12.12 17.21 19.21
CA LEU A 44 -11.74 17.26 17.80
C LEU A 44 -10.33 17.81 17.59
N ASP A 45 -9.94 18.87 18.30
CA ASP A 45 -8.60 19.44 18.23
C ASP A 45 -7.57 18.46 18.78
N ASN A 46 -7.91 17.69 19.82
CA ASN A 46 -7.09 16.60 20.35
C ASN A 46 -6.95 15.48 19.33
N GLU A 47 -8.03 15.07 18.65
CA GLU A 47 -8.00 14.04 17.59
C GLU A 47 -7.19 14.50 16.38
N ILE A 48 -7.37 15.74 15.91
CA ILE A 48 -6.56 16.31 14.83
C ILE A 48 -5.09 16.39 15.24
N SER A 49 -4.80 16.78 16.48
CA SER A 49 -3.43 16.84 17.01
C SER A 49 -2.83 15.46 17.23
N ALA A 50 -3.64 14.46 17.59
CA ALA A 50 -3.23 13.06 17.70
C ALA A 50 -2.98 12.46 16.33
N LEU A 51 -3.83 12.75 15.33
CA LEU A 51 -3.62 12.40 13.94
C LEU A 51 -2.33 13.02 13.42
N ARG A 52 -2.09 14.31 13.66
CA ARG A 52 -0.85 14.98 13.28
C ARG A 52 0.37 14.31 13.88
N ARG A 53 0.36 14.04 15.20
CA ARG A 53 1.45 13.31 15.88
C ARG A 53 1.63 11.90 15.32
N SER A 54 0.52 11.20 15.05
CA SER A 54 0.55 9.86 14.46
C SER A 54 1.12 9.88 13.05
N LEU A 55 0.85 10.93 12.27
CA LEU A 55 1.38 11.14 10.93
C LEU A 55 2.88 11.45 10.96
N GLU A 56 3.32 12.32 11.87
CA GLU A 56 4.75 12.62 12.06
C GLU A 56 5.54 11.35 12.46
N LEU A 57 4.99 10.54 13.37
CA LEU A 57 5.58 9.25 13.76
C LEU A 57 5.48 8.20 12.65
N ALA A 58 4.36 8.13 11.94
CA ALA A 58 4.16 7.23 10.81
C ALA A 58 5.16 7.53 9.71
N ASP A 59 5.48 8.80 9.45
CA ASP A 59 6.41 9.15 8.38
C ASP A 59 7.82 8.54 8.58
N TYR A 60 8.31 8.57 9.82
CA TYR A 60 9.56 7.94 10.22
C TYR A 60 9.45 6.41 10.19
N ASN A 61 8.41 5.86 10.83
CA ASN A 61 8.20 4.42 10.95
C ASN A 61 7.95 3.74 9.60
N ILE A 62 7.24 4.38 8.67
CA ILE A 62 7.03 3.89 7.30
C ILE A 62 8.38 3.81 6.60
N SER A 63 9.19 4.87 6.68
CA SER A 63 10.49 4.90 6.03
C SER A 63 11.41 3.79 6.53
N GLN A 64 11.43 3.55 7.84
CA GLN A 64 12.22 2.48 8.44
C GLN A 64 11.69 1.09 8.10
N ALA A 65 10.40 0.86 8.28
CA ALA A 65 9.77 -0.42 7.95
C ALA A 65 9.98 -0.76 6.48
N TYR A 66 9.77 0.22 5.59
CA TYR A 66 9.95 0.04 4.16
C TYR A 66 11.39 -0.28 3.81
N SER A 67 12.36 0.49 4.32
CA SER A 67 13.79 0.28 4.09
C SER A 67 14.25 -1.09 4.61
N ALA A 68 13.85 -1.46 5.82
CA ALA A 68 14.21 -2.73 6.44
C ALA A 68 13.65 -3.92 5.65
N VAL A 69 12.35 -3.94 5.39
CA VAL A 69 11.71 -5.06 4.68
C VAL A 69 12.19 -5.14 3.24
N SER A 70 12.31 -3.99 2.54
CA SER A 70 12.85 -3.98 1.17
C SER A 70 14.29 -4.49 1.14
N SER A 71 15.16 -4.03 2.05
CA SER A 71 16.58 -4.45 2.09
C SER A 71 16.74 -5.95 2.39
N ILE A 72 15.93 -6.48 3.31
CA ILE A 72 15.91 -7.92 3.61
C ILE A 72 15.48 -8.72 2.37
N ALA A 73 14.37 -8.30 1.76
CA ALA A 73 13.78 -8.97 0.61
C ALA A 73 14.65 -8.91 -0.66
N THR A 74 15.44 -7.84 -0.82
CA THR A 74 16.26 -7.62 -2.01
C THR A 74 17.73 -7.95 -1.76
N THR A 75 18.43 -7.12 -0.99
CA THR A 75 19.89 -7.16 -0.84
C THR A 75 20.36 -8.36 -0.04
N VAL A 76 19.78 -8.58 1.15
CA VAL A 76 20.14 -9.70 2.02
C VAL A 76 19.82 -11.02 1.32
N TYR A 77 18.65 -11.09 0.66
CA TYR A 77 18.29 -12.25 -0.13
C TYR A 77 19.31 -12.55 -1.23
N ALA A 78 19.64 -11.56 -2.08
CA ALA A 78 20.59 -11.74 -3.17
C ALA A 78 21.96 -12.23 -2.65
N MET A 79 22.47 -11.62 -1.58
CA MET A 79 23.78 -11.98 -1.01
C MET A 79 23.77 -13.40 -0.45
N ILE A 80 22.83 -13.74 0.43
CA ILE A 80 22.79 -15.05 1.08
C ILE A 80 22.53 -16.14 0.05
N ALA A 81 21.57 -15.94 -0.85
CA ALA A 81 21.25 -16.92 -1.88
C ALA A 81 22.42 -17.13 -2.83
N ALA A 82 23.13 -16.07 -3.24
CA ALA A 82 24.31 -16.19 -4.08
C ALA A 82 25.40 -17.04 -3.40
N VAL A 83 25.76 -16.71 -2.14
CA VAL A 83 26.80 -17.44 -1.40
C VAL A 83 26.43 -18.91 -1.19
N ILE A 84 25.20 -19.18 -0.74
CA ILE A 84 24.74 -20.55 -0.45
C ILE A 84 24.64 -21.36 -1.75
N LEU A 85 24.28 -20.74 -2.87
CA LEU A 85 24.19 -21.43 -4.16
C LEU A 85 25.53 -22.04 -4.62
N PHE A 86 26.67 -21.44 -4.24
CA PHE A 86 27.99 -22.04 -4.49
C PHE A 86 28.30 -23.24 -3.58
N VAL A 87 27.72 -23.29 -2.38
CA VAL A 87 27.98 -24.35 -1.38
C VAL A 87 27.03 -25.52 -1.55
N SER A 88 25.72 -25.26 -1.52
CA SER A 88 24.67 -26.26 -1.66
C SER A 88 23.45 -25.63 -2.34
N PRO A 89 23.17 -26.02 -3.59
CA PRO A 89 22.03 -25.48 -4.33
C PRO A 89 20.67 -25.85 -3.71
N GLU A 90 20.56 -26.98 -3.02
CA GLU A 90 19.31 -27.38 -2.33
C GLU A 90 19.02 -26.50 -1.11
N ILE A 91 20.04 -26.14 -0.33
CA ILE A 91 19.87 -25.20 0.80
C ILE A 91 19.49 -23.81 0.29
N ALA A 92 20.03 -23.40 -0.86
CA ALA A 92 19.69 -22.10 -1.47
C ALA A 92 18.19 -22.00 -1.80
N LYS A 93 17.55 -23.10 -2.24
CA LYS A 93 16.09 -23.15 -2.46
C LYS A 93 15.33 -22.87 -1.16
N VAL A 94 15.68 -23.60 -0.09
CA VAL A 94 15.02 -23.48 1.23
C VAL A 94 15.15 -22.05 1.76
N VAL A 95 16.35 -21.49 1.70
CA VAL A 95 16.61 -20.12 2.16
C VAL A 95 15.80 -19.09 1.35
N GLY A 96 15.68 -19.28 0.03
CA GLY A 96 14.85 -18.41 -0.80
C GLY A 96 13.38 -18.40 -0.38
N TYR A 97 12.80 -19.56 -0.08
CA TYR A 97 11.43 -19.63 0.43
C TYR A 97 11.30 -19.05 1.85
N SER A 98 12.28 -19.28 2.72
CA SER A 98 12.29 -18.73 4.08
C SER A 98 12.31 -17.20 4.09
N ILE A 99 13.15 -16.59 3.24
CA ILE A 99 13.23 -15.13 3.13
C ILE A 99 11.95 -14.56 2.49
N ALA A 100 11.37 -15.26 1.51
CA ALA A 100 10.09 -14.86 0.94
C ALA A 100 8.95 -14.89 1.97
N ALA A 101 8.87 -15.96 2.78
CA ALA A 101 7.91 -16.08 3.86
C ALA A 101 8.12 -15.00 4.93
N ALA A 102 9.37 -14.73 5.32
CA ALA A 102 9.71 -13.64 6.23
C ALA A 102 9.31 -12.27 5.67
N THR A 103 9.50 -12.03 4.37
CA THR A 103 9.09 -10.78 3.71
C THR A 103 7.58 -10.58 3.78
N ILE A 104 6.79 -11.63 3.52
CA ILE A 104 5.33 -11.58 3.65
C ILE A 104 4.93 -11.32 5.10
N ALA A 105 5.53 -12.02 6.07
CA ALA A 105 5.24 -11.81 7.48
C ALA A 105 5.59 -10.38 7.94
N LEU A 106 6.75 -9.86 7.56
CA LEU A 106 7.19 -8.51 7.90
C LEU A 106 6.38 -7.43 7.18
N SER A 107 5.78 -7.72 6.02
CA SER A 107 4.86 -6.78 5.37
C SER A 107 3.66 -6.40 6.25
N ALA A 108 3.29 -7.26 7.21
CA ALA A 108 2.26 -6.98 8.20
C ALA A 108 2.66 -5.87 9.18
N LEU A 109 3.94 -5.51 9.32
CA LEU A 109 4.36 -4.33 10.09
C LEU A 109 3.73 -3.04 9.54
N GLY A 110 3.33 -3.01 8.26
CA GLY A 110 2.60 -1.88 7.70
C GLY A 110 1.25 -1.61 8.38
N LEU A 111 0.63 -2.60 9.03
CA LEU A 111 -0.63 -2.46 9.77
C LEU A 111 -0.52 -1.56 11.00
N SER A 112 0.61 -1.61 11.71
CA SER A 112 0.80 -0.88 12.97
C SER A 112 1.27 0.55 12.74
N VAL A 113 1.75 0.84 11.53
CA VAL A 113 2.40 2.10 11.22
C VAL A 113 1.46 3.11 10.56
N TYR A 114 0.53 2.67 9.71
CA TYR A 114 -0.34 3.60 8.97
C TYR A 114 -1.57 4.02 9.82
N PRO A 115 -1.90 5.32 9.92
CA PRO A 115 -3.06 5.78 10.67
C PRO A 115 -4.37 5.34 10.02
N ARG A 116 -5.11 4.46 10.71
CA ARG A 116 -6.36 3.85 10.19
C ARG A 116 -7.45 4.86 9.84
N ALA A 117 -7.47 6.02 10.48
CA ALA A 117 -8.44 7.08 10.22
C ALA A 117 -8.37 7.66 8.79
N ILE A 118 -7.23 7.49 8.11
CA ILE A 118 -6.97 8.03 6.77
C ILE A 118 -6.88 6.89 5.73
N ALA A 119 -6.98 5.63 6.15
CA ALA A 119 -6.87 4.49 5.26
C ALA A 119 -7.97 4.51 4.18
N LEU A 120 -7.56 4.28 2.93
CA LEU A 120 -8.50 4.23 1.82
C LEU A 120 -9.34 2.96 1.95
N PRO A 121 -10.67 3.08 2.07
CA PRO A 121 -11.51 1.89 2.06
C PRO A 121 -11.43 1.22 0.68
N SER A 122 -11.55 -0.09 0.66
CA SER A 122 -11.71 -0.88 -0.56
C SER A 122 -12.96 -1.73 -0.40
N ARG A 123 -13.89 -1.61 -1.35
CA ARG A 123 -15.18 -2.32 -1.31
C ARG A 123 -15.14 -3.61 -2.10
N LYS A 124 -14.40 -3.63 -3.20
CA LYS A 124 -14.44 -4.73 -4.17
C LYS A 124 -13.36 -5.76 -3.86
N LYS A 125 -13.66 -7.05 -4.13
CA LYS A 125 -12.77 -8.18 -3.83
C LYS A 125 -11.76 -8.49 -4.96
N HIS A 126 -11.36 -7.48 -5.73
CA HIS A 126 -10.46 -7.65 -6.87
C HIS A 126 -9.09 -8.22 -6.46
N PHE A 127 -8.66 -7.96 -5.23
CA PHE A 127 -7.44 -8.49 -4.63
C PHE A 127 -7.33 -10.03 -4.64
N LEU A 128 -8.41 -10.78 -4.88
CA LEU A 128 -8.39 -12.24 -4.98
C LEU A 128 -7.96 -12.76 -6.36
N ILE A 129 -8.04 -11.93 -7.40
CA ILE A 129 -7.74 -12.33 -8.78
C ILE A 129 -6.32 -12.89 -8.95
N PRO A 130 -5.26 -12.33 -8.30
CA PRO A 130 -3.92 -12.90 -8.38
C PRO A 130 -3.82 -14.35 -7.86
N ALA A 131 -4.76 -14.85 -7.04
CA ALA A 131 -4.74 -16.24 -6.58
C ALA A 131 -4.90 -17.26 -7.73
N VAL A 132 -5.45 -16.83 -8.87
CA VAL A 132 -5.52 -17.63 -10.10
C VAL A 132 -4.12 -17.96 -10.64
N SER A 133 -3.07 -17.25 -10.22
CA SER A 133 -1.69 -17.57 -10.60
C SER A 133 -1.21 -18.91 -10.07
N ILE A 134 -1.79 -19.45 -8.99
CA ILE A 134 -1.37 -20.71 -8.36
C ILE A 134 -1.50 -21.88 -9.35
N PRO A 135 -2.68 -22.16 -9.95
CA PRO A 135 -2.79 -23.20 -10.96
C PRO A 135 -2.02 -22.87 -12.26
N LEU A 136 -1.93 -21.59 -12.66
CA LEU A 136 -1.17 -21.20 -13.86
C LEU A 136 0.35 -21.40 -13.72
N ALA A 137 0.88 -21.28 -12.51
CA ALA A 137 2.31 -21.51 -12.22
C ALA A 137 2.72 -22.98 -12.37
N ALA A 138 1.76 -23.92 -12.41
CA ALA A 138 2.03 -25.31 -12.74
C ALA A 138 2.22 -25.53 -14.26
N LEU A 139 1.71 -24.62 -15.09
CA LEU A 139 1.76 -24.72 -16.56
C LEU A 139 2.87 -23.85 -17.18
N THR A 140 3.37 -22.85 -16.45
CA THR A 140 4.27 -21.80 -16.95
C THR A 140 5.23 -21.31 -15.85
N ASP A 141 6.19 -20.44 -16.20
CA ASP A 141 7.09 -19.81 -15.22
C ASP A 141 6.29 -19.03 -14.14
N PRO A 142 6.60 -19.21 -12.83
CA PRO A 142 5.84 -18.62 -11.73
C PRO A 142 5.67 -17.10 -11.80
N LEU A 143 6.72 -16.38 -12.25
CA LEU A 143 6.68 -14.93 -12.43
C LEU A 143 5.72 -14.52 -13.55
N PHE A 144 5.71 -15.25 -14.68
CA PHE A 144 4.81 -14.95 -15.79
C PHE A 144 3.36 -15.25 -15.44
N ALA A 145 3.10 -16.38 -14.78
CA ALA A 145 1.76 -16.72 -14.27
C ALA A 145 1.21 -15.62 -13.35
N LEU A 146 2.05 -15.13 -12.43
CA LEU A 146 1.68 -14.06 -11.52
C LEU A 146 1.45 -12.72 -12.23
N LEU A 147 2.28 -12.38 -13.23
CA LEU A 147 2.13 -11.15 -14.01
C LEU A 147 0.78 -11.12 -14.76
N VAL A 148 0.45 -12.21 -15.47
CA VAL A 148 -0.79 -12.30 -16.26
C VAL A 148 -2.02 -12.22 -15.36
N ALA A 149 -2.00 -12.87 -14.21
CA ALA A 149 -3.09 -12.80 -13.23
C ALA A 149 -3.18 -11.42 -12.55
N ALA A 150 -2.06 -10.74 -12.35
CA ALA A 150 -2.01 -9.46 -11.65
C ALA A 150 -2.52 -8.28 -12.50
N ILE A 151 -2.34 -8.30 -13.83
CA ILE A 151 -2.70 -7.18 -14.72
C ILE A 151 -4.19 -6.78 -14.62
N PRO A 152 -5.17 -7.70 -14.78
CA PRO A 152 -6.59 -7.34 -14.65
C PRO A 152 -6.93 -6.80 -13.26
N SER A 153 -6.35 -7.40 -12.22
CA SER A 153 -6.54 -6.96 -10.84
C SER A 153 -6.01 -5.55 -10.60
N ALA A 154 -4.83 -5.24 -11.14
CA ALA A 154 -4.19 -3.95 -11.02
C ALA A 154 -5.02 -2.84 -11.67
N LEU A 155 -5.58 -3.12 -12.86
CA LEU A 155 -6.43 -2.16 -13.56
C LEU A 155 -7.70 -1.83 -12.76
N LEU A 156 -8.37 -2.86 -12.23
CA LEU A 156 -9.59 -2.67 -11.42
C LEU A 156 -9.29 -1.94 -10.10
N ALA A 157 -8.19 -2.30 -9.42
CA ALA A 157 -7.74 -1.63 -8.21
C ALA A 157 -7.35 -0.17 -8.45
N PHE A 158 -6.72 0.13 -9.59
CA PHE A 158 -6.39 1.50 -10.00
C PHE A 158 -7.63 2.34 -10.27
N LEU A 159 -8.62 1.79 -10.98
CA LEU A 159 -9.89 2.47 -11.24
C LEU A 159 -10.64 2.76 -9.95
N GLU A 160 -10.69 1.80 -9.01
CA GLU A 160 -11.29 2.01 -7.68
C GLU A 160 -10.57 3.12 -6.91
N ARG A 161 -9.23 3.10 -6.86
CA ARG A 161 -8.44 4.15 -6.21
C ARG A 161 -8.67 5.52 -6.84
N LYS A 162 -8.71 5.60 -8.17
CA LYS A 162 -8.96 6.85 -8.91
C LYS A 162 -10.36 7.40 -8.60
N GLU A 163 -11.36 6.54 -8.58
CA GLU A 163 -12.73 6.91 -8.22
C GLU A 163 -12.81 7.46 -6.79
N TYR A 164 -12.05 6.87 -5.85
CA TYR A 164 -11.95 7.37 -4.48
C TYR A 164 -11.34 8.77 -4.38
N ILE A 165 -10.23 9.02 -5.07
CA ILE A 165 -9.55 10.32 -5.05
C ILE A 165 -10.43 11.41 -5.67
N ILE A 166 -11.03 11.13 -6.83
CA ILE A 166 -11.95 12.07 -7.50
C ILE A 166 -13.14 12.40 -6.58
N THR A 167 -13.72 11.41 -5.92
CA THR A 167 -14.84 11.65 -4.99
C THR A 167 -14.41 12.52 -3.80
N PHE A 168 -13.16 12.42 -3.37
CA PHE A 168 -12.61 13.25 -2.29
C PHE A 168 -12.37 14.70 -2.75
N GLU A 169 -11.89 14.90 -3.97
CA GLU A 169 -11.74 16.23 -4.60
C GLU A 169 -13.11 16.89 -4.82
N GLU A 170 -14.06 16.19 -5.43
CA GLU A 170 -15.44 16.64 -5.66
C GLU A 170 -16.13 16.98 -4.32
N ALA A 171 -15.89 16.19 -3.27
CA ALA A 171 -16.39 16.45 -1.92
C ALA A 171 -15.87 17.77 -1.34
N LEU A 172 -14.57 18.07 -1.53
CA LEU A 172 -13.97 19.34 -1.12
C LEU A 172 -14.53 20.52 -1.89
N GLU A 173 -14.73 20.38 -3.20
CA GLU A 173 -15.35 21.40 -4.04
C GLU A 173 -16.79 21.68 -3.60
N HIS A 174 -17.60 20.65 -3.41
CA HIS A 174 -18.97 20.80 -2.91
C HIS A 174 -19.02 21.45 -1.52
N LEU A 175 -18.08 21.13 -0.63
CA LEU A 175 -17.98 21.76 0.67
C LEU A 175 -17.57 23.25 0.56
N ARG A 176 -16.65 23.57 -0.35
CA ARG A 176 -16.21 24.94 -0.63
C ARG A 176 -17.35 25.77 -1.21
N ASP A 177 -18.09 25.22 -2.17
CA ASP A 177 -19.25 25.87 -2.77
C ASP A 177 -20.36 26.07 -1.75
N ALA A 178 -20.63 25.07 -0.90
CA ALA A 178 -21.58 25.19 0.19
C ALA A 178 -21.17 26.28 1.21
N ALA A 179 -19.88 26.36 1.56
CA ALA A 179 -19.35 27.41 2.43
C ALA A 179 -19.47 28.81 1.79
N SER A 180 -19.34 28.90 0.46
CA SER A 180 -19.48 30.16 -0.28
C SER A 180 -20.93 30.66 -0.41
N ARG A 181 -21.92 29.78 -0.15
CA ARG A 181 -23.36 30.09 -0.20
C ARG A 181 -24.05 29.88 1.16
N PRO A 182 -23.79 30.75 2.15
CA PRO A 182 -24.33 30.63 3.52
C PRO A 182 -25.84 30.40 3.62
N TRP A 183 -26.59 31.05 2.73
CA TRP A 183 -28.05 31.13 2.79
C TRP A 183 -28.76 30.01 2.02
N ALA A 184 -28.03 29.21 1.25
CA ALA A 184 -28.58 28.08 0.50
C ALA A 184 -27.51 26.99 0.22
N PRO A 185 -26.87 26.42 1.25
CA PRO A 185 -25.73 25.50 1.05
C PRO A 185 -26.15 24.18 0.37
N LEU A 186 -27.41 23.78 0.51
CA LEU A 186 -27.97 22.63 -0.21
C LEU A 186 -28.08 22.84 -1.73
N SER A 187 -28.19 24.09 -2.19
CA SER A 187 -28.19 24.41 -3.62
C SER A 187 -26.82 24.28 -4.28
N ALA A 188 -25.75 24.19 -3.47
CA ALA A 188 -24.38 24.05 -3.93
C ALA A 188 -23.96 22.58 -4.17
N VAL A 189 -24.74 21.62 -3.67
CA VAL A 189 -24.45 20.19 -3.80
C VAL A 189 -25.38 19.57 -4.82
N SER A 190 -24.81 18.85 -5.79
CA SER A 190 -25.63 18.16 -6.77
C SER A 190 -26.28 16.91 -6.17
N VAL A 191 -27.61 16.85 -6.26
CA VAL A 191 -28.41 15.73 -5.72
C VAL A 191 -28.05 14.41 -6.42
N GLU A 192 -27.71 14.47 -7.71
CA GLU A 192 -27.29 13.31 -8.49
C GLU A 192 -25.95 12.74 -8.02
N TRP A 193 -25.00 13.59 -7.64
CA TRP A 193 -23.72 13.16 -7.09
C TRP A 193 -23.88 12.47 -5.74
N LEU A 194 -24.69 13.05 -4.85
CA LEU A 194 -25.02 12.45 -3.54
C LEU A 194 -25.66 11.06 -3.69
N LYS A 195 -26.61 10.90 -4.63
CA LYS A 195 -27.25 9.59 -4.91
C LYS A 195 -26.26 8.58 -5.48
N ARG A 196 -25.38 8.99 -6.40
CA ARG A 196 -24.39 8.10 -7.02
C ARG A 196 -23.35 7.61 -6.00
N ARG A 197 -23.07 8.39 -4.96
CA ARG A 197 -22.05 8.13 -3.94
C ARG A 197 -22.62 7.69 -2.58
N GLU A 198 -23.91 7.33 -2.54
CA GLU A 198 -24.58 6.92 -1.31
C GLU A 198 -23.90 5.72 -0.64
N GLY A 199 -23.78 5.78 0.69
CA GLY A 199 -23.12 4.79 1.51
C GLY A 199 -21.61 4.98 1.63
N TRP A 200 -21.02 5.99 1.00
CA TRP A 200 -19.64 6.42 1.28
C TRP A 200 -19.63 7.25 2.56
N MET A 201 -19.03 6.72 3.64
CA MET A 201 -19.05 7.37 4.96
C MET A 201 -18.66 8.85 4.94
N LEU A 202 -17.65 9.22 4.14
CA LEU A 202 -17.20 10.60 3.98
C LEU A 202 -18.28 11.49 3.35
N VAL A 203 -18.90 11.00 2.27
CA VAL A 203 -19.96 11.69 1.52
C VAL A 203 -21.22 11.81 2.35
N ASP A 204 -21.58 10.76 3.09
CA ASP A 204 -22.73 10.75 3.99
C ASP A 204 -22.54 11.75 5.15
N ALA A 205 -21.32 11.84 5.69
CA ALA A 205 -20.98 12.81 6.73
C ALA A 205 -21.01 14.26 6.20
N LEU A 206 -20.49 14.49 5.00
CA LEU A 206 -20.53 15.80 4.33
C LEU A 206 -21.96 16.23 4.01
N ARG A 207 -22.77 15.33 3.43
CA ARG A 207 -24.18 15.56 3.13
C ARG A 207 -24.93 16.03 4.37
N LYS A 208 -24.84 15.28 5.47
CA LYS A 208 -25.53 15.63 6.71
C LYS A 208 -25.00 16.92 7.32
N LEU A 209 -23.71 17.20 7.20
CA LEU A 209 -23.12 18.46 7.67
C LEU A 209 -23.66 19.66 6.88
N ILE A 210 -23.80 19.53 5.57
CA ILE A 210 -24.37 20.57 4.69
C ILE A 210 -25.88 20.75 4.92
N GLU A 211 -26.63 19.65 5.09
CA GLU A 211 -28.05 19.67 5.45
C GLU A 211 -28.28 20.41 6.78
N LEU A 212 -27.51 20.06 7.82
CA LEU A 212 -27.64 20.69 9.13
C LEU A 212 -27.25 22.17 9.11
N ALA A 213 -26.14 22.51 8.43
CA ALA A 213 -25.69 23.89 8.29
C ALA A 213 -26.71 24.76 7.54
N GLY A 214 -27.37 24.21 6.50
CA GLY A 214 -28.41 24.90 5.75
C GLY A 214 -29.71 25.09 6.52
N LEU A 215 -30.14 24.08 7.28
CA LEU A 215 -31.40 24.13 8.04
C LEU A 215 -31.39 25.15 9.18
N HIS A 216 -30.21 25.48 9.72
CA HIS A 216 -30.11 26.34 10.90
C HIS A 216 -29.17 27.55 10.70
N GLY A 217 -28.74 27.82 9.46
CA GLY A 217 -27.98 29.02 9.12
C GLY A 217 -26.62 29.14 9.79
N ALA A 218 -25.80 28.09 9.76
CA ALA A 218 -24.46 28.08 10.37
C ALA A 218 -23.34 27.93 9.33
N PRO A 219 -22.98 28.99 8.57
CA PRO A 219 -21.95 28.92 7.53
C PRO A 219 -20.53 28.73 8.07
N GLU A 220 -20.26 29.19 9.29
CA GLU A 220 -18.96 29.05 9.97
C GLU A 220 -18.60 27.58 10.26
N ALA A 221 -19.62 26.73 10.38
CA ALA A 221 -19.49 25.28 10.50
C ALA A 221 -18.86 24.67 9.25
N LEU A 222 -19.24 25.18 8.07
CA LEU A 222 -18.78 24.71 6.77
C LEU A 222 -17.34 25.17 6.51
N SER A 223 -17.00 26.41 6.85
CA SER A 223 -15.64 26.93 6.66
C SER A 223 -14.61 26.19 7.53
N LYS A 224 -14.93 25.94 8.82
CA LYS A 224 -14.05 25.14 9.70
C LYS A 224 -13.96 23.68 9.26
N ALA A 225 -15.05 23.08 8.80
CA ALA A 225 -15.02 21.73 8.25
C ALA A 225 -14.12 21.67 7.00
N MET A 226 -14.18 22.68 6.14
CA MET A 226 -13.35 22.79 4.94
C MET A 226 -11.87 22.88 5.27
N GLU A 227 -11.48 23.68 6.26
CA GLU A 227 -10.08 23.79 6.69
C GLU A 227 -9.54 22.44 7.19
N THR A 228 -10.29 21.73 8.02
CA THR A 228 -9.90 20.42 8.55
C THR A 228 -9.81 19.37 7.43
N TYR A 229 -10.78 19.34 6.52
CA TYR A 229 -10.77 18.44 5.37
C TYR A 229 -9.60 18.72 4.42
N GLY A 230 -9.31 19.99 4.14
CA GLY A 230 -8.17 20.38 3.30
C GLY A 230 -6.83 19.97 3.88
N LYS A 231 -6.66 20.08 5.22
CA LYS A 231 -5.47 19.55 5.91
C LYS A 231 -5.35 18.04 5.73
N MET A 232 -6.43 17.29 5.94
CA MET A 232 -6.45 15.83 5.76
C MET A 232 -6.08 15.41 4.32
N TYR A 233 -6.61 16.12 3.32
CA TYR A 233 -6.29 15.91 1.91
C TYR A 233 -4.79 16.06 1.61
N ASN A 234 -4.21 17.18 2.06
CA ASN A 234 -2.78 17.46 1.84
C ASN A 234 -1.89 16.38 2.48
N TYR A 235 -2.31 15.82 3.62
CA TYR A 235 -1.62 14.68 4.23
C TYR A 235 -1.71 13.42 3.36
N ILE A 236 -2.91 13.05 2.88
CA ILE A 236 -3.09 11.90 1.97
C ILE A 236 -2.19 12.04 0.73
N GLU A 237 -2.15 13.23 0.12
CA GLU A 237 -1.34 13.47 -1.07
C GLU A 237 0.17 13.32 -0.78
N SER A 238 0.63 13.91 0.33
CA SER A 238 2.04 13.81 0.76
C SER A 238 2.48 12.37 0.99
N PHE A 239 1.68 11.59 1.72
CA PHE A 239 1.94 10.17 1.96
C PHE A 239 1.91 9.36 0.66
N SER A 240 0.96 9.64 -0.23
CA SER A 240 0.87 9.00 -1.55
C SER A 240 2.14 9.27 -2.38
N ARG A 241 2.64 10.51 -2.41
CA ARG A 241 3.90 10.84 -3.12
C ARG A 241 5.09 10.09 -2.53
N LYS A 242 5.22 10.06 -1.20
CA LYS A 242 6.35 9.37 -0.54
C LYS A 242 6.30 7.86 -0.76
N GLY A 243 5.12 7.25 -0.63
CA GLY A 243 4.91 5.84 -0.95
C GLY A 243 5.24 5.50 -2.41
N LEU A 244 5.00 6.42 -3.35
CA LEU A 244 5.38 6.26 -4.75
C LEU A 244 6.92 6.31 -4.94
N MET A 245 7.62 7.22 -4.24
CA MET A 245 9.09 7.26 -4.26
C MET A 245 9.68 5.97 -3.70
N MET A 246 9.18 5.49 -2.57
CA MET A 246 9.60 4.23 -1.95
C MET A 246 9.37 3.04 -2.90
N PHE A 247 8.20 2.99 -3.51
CA PHE A 247 7.88 2.01 -4.54
C PHE A 247 8.87 2.00 -5.70
N ALA A 248 9.29 3.17 -6.19
CA ALA A 248 10.29 3.27 -7.24
C ALA A 248 11.64 2.66 -6.81
N TYR A 249 12.08 2.87 -5.56
CA TYR A 249 13.28 2.22 -5.03
C TYR A 249 13.13 0.70 -4.95
N THR A 250 11.96 0.19 -4.59
CA THR A 250 11.69 -1.25 -4.60
C THR A 250 11.70 -1.86 -6.00
N LEU A 251 11.23 -1.13 -7.03
CA LEU A 251 11.37 -1.59 -8.42
C LEU A 251 12.84 -1.73 -8.81
N ILE A 252 13.68 -0.76 -8.46
CA ILE A 252 15.13 -0.83 -8.73
C ILE A 252 15.75 -2.00 -7.96
N GLY A 253 15.43 -2.14 -6.67
CA GLY A 253 15.90 -3.25 -5.84
C GLY A 253 15.50 -4.62 -6.40
N ALA A 254 14.26 -4.77 -6.87
CA ALA A 254 13.75 -5.99 -7.48
C ALA A 254 14.50 -6.37 -8.76
N VAL A 255 14.83 -5.39 -9.62
CA VAL A 255 15.67 -5.60 -10.81
C VAL A 255 17.07 -6.08 -10.39
N VAL A 256 17.72 -5.38 -9.45
CA VAL A 256 19.08 -5.69 -9.01
C VAL A 256 19.16 -7.08 -8.39
N THR A 257 18.22 -7.43 -7.51
CA THR A 257 18.16 -8.76 -6.87
C THR A 257 17.94 -9.87 -7.90
N ALA A 258 16.99 -9.72 -8.81
CA ALA A 258 16.75 -10.72 -9.84
C ALA A 258 17.95 -10.90 -10.78
N THR A 259 18.61 -9.78 -11.15
CA THR A 259 19.84 -9.79 -11.95
C THR A 259 20.96 -10.52 -11.22
N ALA A 260 21.19 -10.23 -9.94
CA ALA A 260 22.23 -10.85 -9.14
C ALA A 260 22.01 -12.36 -8.99
N LEU A 261 20.77 -12.81 -8.77
CA LEU A 261 20.44 -14.24 -8.68
C LEU A 261 20.63 -14.96 -10.02
N ALA A 262 20.19 -14.37 -11.12
CA ALA A 262 20.39 -14.93 -12.45
C ALA A 262 21.89 -15.06 -12.78
N LEU A 263 22.67 -14.01 -12.50
CA LEU A 263 24.11 -14.02 -12.70
C LEU A 263 24.81 -15.06 -11.82
N SER A 264 24.41 -15.17 -10.54
CA SER A 264 24.95 -16.18 -9.62
C SER A 264 24.67 -17.60 -10.11
N LEU A 265 23.41 -17.88 -10.51
CA LEU A 265 23.02 -19.20 -11.02
C LEU A 265 23.77 -19.57 -12.30
N ALA A 266 23.90 -18.63 -13.23
CA ALA A 266 24.61 -18.87 -14.47
C ALA A 266 26.11 -19.09 -14.23
N THR A 267 26.71 -18.31 -13.32
CA THR A 267 28.11 -18.44 -12.91
C THR A 267 28.37 -19.82 -12.28
N VAL A 268 27.52 -20.26 -11.34
CA VAL A 268 27.64 -21.60 -10.72
C VAL A 268 27.46 -22.71 -11.76
N ARG A 269 26.54 -22.57 -12.72
CA ARG A 269 26.35 -23.55 -13.80
C ARG A 269 27.59 -23.69 -14.69
N LEU A 270 28.29 -22.60 -14.97
CA LEU A 270 29.50 -22.61 -15.80
C LEU A 270 30.73 -23.13 -15.05
N LEU A 271 30.88 -22.77 -13.77
CA LEU A 271 32.04 -23.13 -12.95
C LEU A 271 31.94 -24.52 -12.32
N SER A 272 30.75 -24.97 -11.92
CA SER A 272 30.62 -26.25 -11.19
C SER A 272 31.19 -27.47 -11.91
N PRO A 273 31.09 -27.64 -13.26
CA PRO A 273 31.71 -28.77 -13.95
C PRO A 273 33.24 -28.79 -13.82
N HIS A 274 33.87 -27.63 -13.69
CA HIS A 274 35.32 -27.47 -13.57
C HIS A 274 35.81 -27.60 -12.11
N LEU A 275 34.92 -27.41 -11.13
CA LEU A 275 35.23 -27.42 -9.70
C LEU A 275 34.96 -28.76 -9.01
N GLN A 276 34.25 -29.69 -9.65
CA GLN A 276 33.92 -31.02 -9.11
C GLN A 276 35.14 -31.89 -8.75
N GLY A 277 36.35 -31.54 -9.22
CA GLY A 277 37.60 -32.23 -8.89
C GLY A 277 38.49 -31.55 -7.84
N LEU A 278 38.15 -30.34 -7.38
CA LEU A 278 38.93 -29.60 -6.39
C LEU A 278 38.42 -29.91 -4.98
N SER A 279 39.03 -30.89 -4.32
CA SER A 279 38.71 -31.27 -2.94
C SER A 279 39.25 -30.26 -1.92
N ILE A 280 38.70 -29.05 -1.90
CA ILE A 280 38.98 -28.03 -0.88
C ILE A 280 37.80 -28.00 0.10
N GLY A 281 37.59 -29.07 0.87
CA GLY A 281 36.64 -29.12 2.01
C GLY A 281 35.16 -28.85 1.73
N PHE A 282 34.78 -28.44 0.52
CA PHE A 282 33.42 -28.14 0.08
C PHE A 282 33.08 -29.00 -1.14
N SER A 283 31.97 -29.73 -1.07
CA SER A 283 31.45 -30.45 -2.23
C SER A 283 30.70 -29.48 -3.14
N PHE A 284 31.31 -29.04 -4.23
CA PHE A 284 30.62 -28.24 -5.24
C PHE A 284 29.62 -29.11 -6.00
N GLN A 285 28.33 -28.90 -5.73
CA GLN A 285 27.25 -29.62 -6.41
C GLN A 285 26.81 -28.88 -7.67
N THR A 286 26.64 -29.60 -8.78
CA THR A 286 26.00 -29.06 -9.98
C THR A 286 24.54 -28.73 -9.68
N PRO A 287 24.09 -27.48 -9.89
CA PRO A 287 22.70 -27.12 -9.64
C PRO A 287 21.77 -27.86 -10.60
N SER A 288 20.76 -28.54 -10.06
CA SER A 288 19.66 -29.14 -10.82
C SER A 288 18.96 -28.11 -11.73
N PRO A 289 18.42 -28.55 -12.89
CA PRO A 289 17.72 -27.65 -13.82
C PRO A 289 16.52 -26.94 -13.17
N GLU A 290 15.88 -27.59 -12.20
CA GLU A 290 14.71 -27.15 -11.45
C GLU A 290 14.97 -25.96 -10.50
N ILE A 291 16.23 -25.69 -10.12
CA ILE A 291 16.58 -24.56 -9.24
C ILE A 291 16.09 -23.21 -9.79
N ARG A 292 16.09 -23.07 -11.12
CA ARG A 292 15.57 -21.86 -11.77
C ARG A 292 14.10 -21.63 -11.38
N PHE A 293 13.28 -22.67 -11.40
CA PHE A 293 11.87 -22.58 -11.04
C PHE A 293 11.70 -22.13 -9.59
N HIS A 294 12.49 -22.69 -8.66
CA HIS A 294 12.43 -22.32 -7.25
C HIS A 294 12.85 -20.86 -7.00
N PHE A 295 13.89 -20.37 -7.66
CA PHE A 295 14.28 -18.96 -7.56
C PHE A 295 13.23 -18.01 -8.17
N MET A 296 12.58 -18.40 -9.27
CA MET A 296 11.47 -17.64 -9.82
C MET A 296 10.25 -17.63 -8.89
N ALA A 297 9.94 -18.76 -8.25
CA ALA A 297 8.87 -18.87 -7.28
C ALA A 297 9.14 -18.04 -6.01
N SER A 298 10.36 -18.04 -5.48
CA SER A 298 10.73 -17.20 -4.33
C SER A 298 10.70 -15.71 -4.66
N LEU A 299 11.16 -15.30 -5.86
CA LEU A 299 11.03 -13.93 -6.35
C LEU A 299 9.56 -13.51 -6.51
N ALA A 300 8.68 -14.41 -6.94
CA ALA A 300 7.24 -14.16 -7.04
C ALA A 300 6.61 -13.90 -5.66
N LEU A 301 6.97 -14.72 -4.65
CA LEU A 301 6.52 -14.54 -3.27
C LEU A 301 7.08 -13.26 -2.63
N ILE A 302 8.35 -12.94 -2.88
CA ILE A 302 8.96 -11.68 -2.46
C ILE A 302 8.24 -10.49 -3.09
N SER A 303 7.91 -10.56 -4.37
CA SER A 303 7.15 -9.51 -5.08
C SER A 303 5.78 -9.29 -4.43
N LEU A 304 5.12 -10.38 -4.00
CA LEU A 304 3.86 -10.31 -3.26
C LEU A 304 4.02 -9.63 -1.89
N GLY A 305 5.04 -10.00 -1.12
CA GLY A 305 5.34 -9.36 0.17
C GLY A 305 5.66 -7.86 0.03
N LEU A 306 6.44 -7.48 -0.96
CA LEU A 306 6.78 -6.08 -1.26
C LEU A 306 5.57 -5.28 -1.76
N ALA A 307 4.69 -5.89 -2.55
CA ALA A 307 3.44 -5.27 -2.98
C ALA A 307 2.48 -5.04 -1.80
N LEU A 308 2.38 -6.01 -0.88
CA LEU A 308 1.60 -5.88 0.36
C LEU A 308 2.13 -4.74 1.22
N LEU A 309 3.44 -4.71 1.47
CA LEU A 309 4.09 -3.63 2.21
C LEU A 309 3.80 -2.26 1.59
N THR A 310 3.92 -2.13 0.26
CA THR A 310 3.66 -0.89 -0.46
C THR A 310 2.20 -0.45 -0.28
N SER A 311 1.24 -1.37 -0.39
CA SER A 311 -0.18 -1.04 -0.19
C SER A 311 -0.52 -0.63 1.25
N TRP A 312 0.11 -1.25 2.25
CA TRP A 312 -0.04 -0.85 3.64
C TRP A 312 0.50 0.55 3.90
N CYS A 313 1.73 0.82 3.44
CA CYS A 313 2.41 2.08 3.69
C CYS A 313 1.80 3.25 2.91
N ARG A 314 1.20 3.00 1.74
CA ARG A 314 0.70 4.06 0.87
C ARG A 314 -0.81 4.29 0.98
N GLU A 315 -1.60 3.23 1.00
CA GLU A 315 -3.07 3.31 1.05
C GLU A 315 -3.66 2.97 2.43
N GLY A 316 -2.86 2.44 3.37
CA GLY A 316 -3.34 2.01 4.68
C GLY A 316 -4.17 0.73 4.64
N THR A 317 -4.22 0.04 3.50
CA THR A 317 -4.94 -1.23 3.33
C THR A 317 -4.22 -2.16 2.38
N TRP A 318 -4.16 -3.45 2.75
CA TRP A 318 -3.57 -4.49 1.92
C TRP A 318 -4.31 -4.72 0.61
N ARG A 319 -5.59 -4.36 0.49
CA ARG A 319 -6.42 -4.73 -0.66
C ARG A 319 -5.92 -4.13 -1.98
N TYR A 320 -5.14 -3.05 -1.94
CA TYR A 320 -4.54 -2.43 -3.12
C TYR A 320 -3.20 -3.05 -3.54
N TYR A 321 -2.71 -4.12 -2.90
CA TYR A 321 -1.43 -4.75 -3.26
C TYR A 321 -1.36 -5.15 -4.75
N SER A 322 -2.50 -5.57 -5.31
CA SER A 322 -2.59 -5.98 -6.70
C SER A 322 -2.26 -4.87 -7.70
N MET A 323 -2.40 -3.59 -7.32
CA MET A 323 -2.00 -2.45 -8.14
C MET A 323 -0.48 -2.39 -8.37
N TYR A 324 0.31 -2.79 -7.36
CA TYR A 324 1.77 -2.71 -7.38
C TYR A 324 2.42 -3.97 -7.92
N LEU A 325 1.77 -5.11 -7.69
CA LEU A 325 2.27 -6.44 -8.04
C LEU A 325 2.78 -6.57 -9.49
N PRO A 326 2.06 -6.18 -10.55
CA PRO A 326 2.53 -6.41 -11.92
C PRO A 326 3.83 -5.67 -12.23
N PHE A 327 4.03 -4.48 -11.66
CA PHE A 327 5.25 -3.71 -11.87
C PHE A 327 6.45 -4.34 -11.17
N ILE A 328 6.29 -4.80 -9.92
CA ILE A 328 7.38 -5.47 -9.19
C ILE A 328 7.75 -6.78 -9.87
N VAL A 329 6.74 -7.56 -10.29
CA VAL A 329 6.97 -8.82 -11.01
C VAL A 329 7.65 -8.56 -12.36
N ALA A 330 7.20 -7.54 -13.12
CA ALA A 330 7.84 -7.15 -14.37
C ALA A 330 9.30 -6.72 -14.14
N SER A 331 9.60 -5.97 -13.08
CA SER A 331 10.96 -5.62 -12.67
C SER A 331 11.82 -6.85 -12.39
N CYS A 332 11.30 -7.85 -11.68
CA CYS A 332 12.00 -9.12 -11.46
C CYS A 332 12.25 -9.87 -12.77
N ILE A 333 11.27 -9.92 -13.68
CA ILE A 333 11.42 -10.57 -14.99
C ILE A 333 12.52 -9.88 -15.81
N VAL A 334 12.48 -8.55 -15.91
CA VAL A 334 13.49 -7.75 -16.61
C VAL A 334 14.87 -7.99 -16.01
N GLY A 335 15.01 -7.92 -14.69
CA GLY A 335 16.29 -8.18 -14.01
C GLY A 335 16.83 -9.59 -14.29
N TRP A 336 15.96 -10.60 -14.23
CA TRP A 336 16.35 -11.98 -14.54
C TRP A 336 16.87 -12.12 -15.98
N PHE A 337 16.16 -11.57 -16.97
CA PHE A 337 16.58 -11.59 -18.37
C PHE A 337 17.90 -10.85 -18.60
N VAL A 338 18.08 -9.69 -17.96
CA VAL A 338 19.32 -8.91 -18.04
C VAL A 338 20.49 -9.72 -17.48
N GLY A 339 20.33 -10.36 -16.32
CA GLY A 339 21.37 -11.18 -15.70
C GLY A 339 21.77 -12.37 -16.56
N ASP A 340 20.80 -13.08 -17.13
CA ASP A 340 21.04 -14.23 -18.02
C ASP A 340 21.82 -13.82 -19.28
N LYS A 341 21.45 -12.68 -19.90
CA LYS A 341 22.17 -12.15 -21.07
C LYS A 341 23.56 -11.63 -20.73
N ALA A 342 23.73 -10.96 -19.58
CA ALA A 342 25.02 -10.41 -19.16
C ALA A 342 26.11 -11.50 -19.09
N VAL A 343 25.75 -12.69 -18.60
CA VAL A 343 26.68 -13.83 -18.52
C VAL A 343 27.16 -14.28 -19.90
N VAL A 344 26.24 -14.37 -20.87
CA VAL A 344 26.60 -14.71 -22.27
C VAL A 344 27.59 -13.70 -22.84
N TYR A 345 27.41 -12.41 -22.58
CA TYR A 345 28.35 -11.37 -23.05
C TYR A 345 29.70 -11.44 -22.34
N LEU A 346 29.73 -11.60 -21.01
CA LEU A 346 30.96 -11.66 -20.23
C LEU A 346 31.85 -12.85 -20.62
N PHE A 347 31.27 -14.04 -20.78
CA PHE A 347 32.05 -15.24 -21.14
C PHE A 347 32.42 -15.32 -22.62
N ARG A 348 31.61 -14.74 -23.52
CA ARG A 348 31.95 -14.67 -24.95
C ARG A 348 33.11 -13.69 -25.22
N TRP A 349 33.32 -12.72 -24.34
CA TRP A 349 34.52 -11.87 -24.33
C TRP A 349 35.74 -12.58 -23.72
N GLY A 350 35.53 -13.36 -22.64
CA GLY A 350 36.60 -14.12 -21.98
C GLY A 350 37.25 -15.21 -22.84
N GLY A 351 36.54 -15.77 -23.84
CA GLY A 351 37.10 -16.74 -24.79
C GLY A 351 37.92 -16.14 -25.94
N ARG A 352 38.20 -14.82 -25.92
CA ARG A 352 39.09 -14.14 -26.89
C ARG A 352 40.40 -13.64 -26.27
N ILE A 353 40.69 -14.02 -25.03
CA ILE A 353 41.98 -13.84 -24.34
C ILE A 353 42.56 -15.24 -24.14
#